data_AF-A0A3C0R4T8-F1
#
_entry.id   AF-A0A3C0R4T8-F1
#
_cell.length_a   1.000
_cell.length_b   1.000
_cell.length_c   1.000
_cell.angle_alpha   90.00
_cell.angle_beta   90.00
_cell.angle_gamma   90.00
#
_symmetry.space_group_name_H-M   'P 1'
#
loop_
_entity.id
_entity.type
_entity.pdbx_description
1 polymer ?
#
loop_
_entity_poly.entity_id
_entity_poly.type
_entity_poly.pdbx_seq_one_letter_code
_entity_poly.pdbx_strand_id
1 'polypeptide(L)'
;MIERADYIIPYFNNHFRFDKPPLAYWAQVASYRLFGENDFGARFPSTIAAALTALSIFAWGSRIGGNRVGWSAAIVFTLSLQTFVHAKAAVADMWLVLFVTLAHWAGCELFFAKKPGPELPESDEVVEAPVLRRSIAPSLRITVTKIESAGGRIFCWLMFYIALAFAFLAKGPIGWAPLLTVGSTIFFTGDPQVAKRFK
;
A
#
# COMPACT_ATOMS: atom_id res chain seq x y z
N MET A 1 -1.38 3.46 -28.07
CA MET A 1 -2.23 2.31 -27.72
C MET A 1 -3.65 2.46 -28.27
N ILE A 2 -4.31 3.62 -28.11
CA ILE A 2 -5.70 3.82 -28.59
C ILE A 2 -5.82 3.61 -30.11
N GLU A 3 -5.04 4.36 -30.91
CA GLU A 3 -5.11 4.30 -32.38
C GLU A 3 -4.85 2.91 -32.97
N ARG A 4 -3.96 2.13 -32.34
CA ARG A 4 -3.56 0.80 -32.82
C ARG A 4 -4.41 -0.34 -32.25
N ALA A 5 -5.28 -0.05 -31.27
CA ALA A 5 -6.01 -1.04 -30.47
C ALA A 5 -5.12 -2.14 -29.85
N ASP A 6 -3.81 -1.91 -29.76
CA ASP A 6 -2.84 -2.79 -29.10
C ASP A 6 -2.53 -2.22 -27.71
N TYR A 7 -2.90 -3.00 -26.69
CA TYR A 7 -2.75 -2.68 -25.26
C TYR A 7 -1.64 -3.48 -24.59
N ILE A 8 -0.94 -4.34 -25.34
CA ILE A 8 0.13 -5.18 -24.81
C ILE A 8 1.48 -4.51 -25.08
N ILE A 9 1.69 -3.99 -26.30
CA ILE A 9 2.98 -3.45 -26.72
C ILE A 9 2.90 -1.92 -26.86
N PRO A 10 3.56 -1.15 -25.97
CA PRO A 10 3.60 0.31 -26.09
C PRO A 10 4.51 0.73 -27.26
N TYR A 11 4.03 1.69 -28.04
CA TYR A 11 4.83 2.41 -29.04
C TYR A 11 4.96 3.88 -28.65
N PHE A 12 6.12 4.45 -28.90
CA PHE A 12 6.39 5.88 -28.76
C PHE A 12 7.16 6.34 -30.01
N ASN A 13 6.63 7.31 -30.75
CA ASN A 13 7.19 7.76 -32.04
C ASN A 13 7.52 6.61 -33.00
N ASN A 14 6.59 5.65 -33.16
CA ASN A 14 6.76 4.44 -33.98
C ASN A 14 7.90 3.49 -33.56
N HIS A 15 8.55 3.71 -32.42
CA HIS A 15 9.48 2.76 -31.82
C HIS A 15 8.86 2.01 -30.65
N PHE A 16 9.29 0.78 -30.43
CA PHE A 16 8.88 0.00 -29.27
C PHE A 16 9.37 0.66 -27.98
N ARG A 17 8.51 0.66 -26.96
CA ARG A 17 8.85 1.20 -25.64
C ARG A 17 8.56 0.16 -24.56
N PHE A 18 9.56 -0.67 -24.28
CA PHE A 18 9.48 -1.73 -23.25
C PHE A 18 9.92 -1.28 -21.85
N ASP A 19 10.43 -0.05 -21.72
CA ASP A 19 11.01 0.44 -20.47
C ASP A 19 10.00 0.65 -19.33
N LYS A 20 8.70 0.72 -19.64
CA LYS A 20 7.65 0.99 -18.67
C LYS A 20 6.54 -0.05 -18.74
N PRO A 21 6.14 -0.62 -17.59
CA PRO A 21 5.09 -1.63 -17.55
C PRO A 21 3.71 -1.02 -17.84
N PRO A 22 2.72 -1.86 -18.21
CA PRO A 22 1.53 -1.40 -18.93
C PRO A 22 0.50 -0.66 -18.08
N LEU A 23 0.53 -0.78 -16.74
CA LEU A 23 -0.50 -0.24 -15.86
C LEU A 23 -0.76 1.26 -16.07
N ALA A 24 0.32 2.05 -16.16
CA ALA A 24 0.20 3.49 -16.35
C ALA A 24 -0.44 3.84 -17.70
N TYR A 25 -0.10 3.08 -18.75
CA TYR A 25 -0.70 3.26 -20.06
C TYR A 25 -2.18 2.88 -20.05
N TRP A 26 -2.57 1.79 -19.40
CA TRP A 26 -3.99 1.41 -19.28
C TRP A 26 -4.80 2.46 -18.52
N ALA A 27 -4.24 3.00 -17.43
CA ALA A 27 -4.88 4.08 -16.68
C ALA A 27 -5.02 5.37 -17.54
N GLN A 28 -4.01 5.71 -18.34
CA GLN A 28 -4.07 6.84 -19.27
C GLN A 28 -5.07 6.62 -20.40
N VAL A 29 -5.12 5.42 -20.99
CA VAL A 29 -6.12 5.06 -22.00
C VAL A 29 -7.53 5.19 -21.43
N ALA A 30 -7.77 4.68 -20.23
CA ALA A 30 -9.07 4.80 -19.57
C ALA A 30 -9.45 6.28 -19.34
N SER A 31 -8.50 7.09 -18.90
CA SER A 31 -8.69 8.53 -18.71
C SER A 31 -8.99 9.26 -20.01
N TYR A 32 -8.26 9.00 -21.09
CA TYR A 32 -8.52 9.58 -22.41
C TYR A 32 -9.89 9.18 -22.96
N ARG A 33 -10.35 7.95 -22.69
CA ARG A 33 -11.71 7.53 -23.07
C ARG A 33 -12.80 8.30 -22.31
N LEU A 34 -12.54 8.77 -21.10
CA LEU A 34 -13.50 9.50 -20.26
C LEU A 34 -13.48 11.01 -20.49
N PHE A 35 -12.29 11.60 -20.64
CA PHE A 35 -12.10 13.06 -20.67
C PHE A 35 -11.65 13.59 -22.03
N GLY A 36 -11.44 12.72 -23.01
CA GLY A 36 -10.86 13.06 -24.30
C GLY A 36 -9.35 13.25 -24.26
N GLU A 37 -8.75 13.37 -25.44
CA GLU A 37 -7.31 13.54 -25.62
C GLU A 37 -6.89 14.98 -25.33
N ASN A 38 -6.53 15.24 -24.08
CA ASN A 38 -6.03 16.54 -23.64
C ASN A 38 -5.03 16.39 -22.48
N ASP A 39 -4.37 17.50 -22.13
CA ASP A 39 -3.41 17.57 -21.02
C ASP A 39 -4.00 17.10 -19.68
N PHE A 40 -5.29 17.33 -19.47
CA PHE A 40 -5.98 16.92 -18.25
C PHE A 40 -6.12 15.39 -18.19
N GLY A 41 -6.64 14.76 -19.26
CA GLY A 41 -6.78 13.31 -19.37
C GLY A 41 -5.44 12.58 -19.24
N ALA A 42 -4.34 13.18 -19.72
CA ALA A 42 -3.00 12.63 -19.57
C ALA A 42 -2.53 12.57 -18.11
N ARG A 43 -2.85 13.60 -17.33
CA ARG A 43 -2.36 13.82 -15.95
C ARG A 43 -3.30 13.29 -14.87
N PHE A 44 -4.58 13.16 -15.19
CA PHE A 44 -5.63 12.73 -14.27
C PHE A 44 -5.32 11.42 -13.54
N PRO A 45 -4.79 10.36 -14.20
CA PRO A 45 -4.39 9.12 -13.51
C PRO A 45 -3.35 9.31 -12.40
N SER A 46 -2.38 10.19 -12.62
CA SER A 46 -1.33 10.46 -11.62
C SER A 46 -1.88 11.28 -10.46
N THR A 47 -2.78 12.23 -10.73
CA THR A 47 -3.44 13.04 -9.71
C THR A 47 -4.36 12.19 -8.83
N ILE A 48 -5.14 11.27 -9.41
CA ILE A 48 -6.02 10.40 -8.63
C ILE A 48 -5.23 9.41 -7.77
N ALA A 49 -4.12 8.87 -8.27
CA ALA A 49 -3.24 7.99 -7.49
C ALA A 49 -2.62 8.73 -6.28
N ALA A 50 -2.19 9.98 -6.48
CA ALA A 50 -1.69 10.82 -5.39
C ALA A 50 -2.78 11.13 -4.34
N ALA A 51 -4.00 11.44 -4.78
CA ALA A 51 -5.13 11.69 -3.89
C ALA A 51 -5.51 10.45 -3.07
N LEU A 52 -5.58 9.28 -3.71
CA LEU A 52 -5.83 8.00 -3.03
C LEU A 52 -4.72 7.65 -2.04
N THR A 53 -3.47 8.00 -2.35
CA THR A 53 -2.35 7.82 -1.43
C THR A 53 -2.52 8.70 -0.19
N ALA A 54 -2.85 9.98 -0.37
CA ALA A 54 -3.10 10.89 0.74
C ALA A 54 -4.24 10.41 1.64
N LEU A 55 -5.34 9.91 1.05
CA LEU A 55 -6.45 9.31 1.79
C LEU A 55 -6.02 8.05 2.56
N SER A 56 -5.18 7.21 1.95
CA SER A 56 -4.64 6.01 2.59
C SER A 56 -3.76 6.37 3.79
N ILE A 57 -2.89 7.38 3.65
CA ILE A 57 -2.05 7.92 4.73
C ILE A 57 -2.92 8.52 5.84
N PHE A 58 -3.96 9.28 5.48
CA PHE A 58 -4.90 9.84 6.44
C PHE A 58 -5.58 8.73 7.25
N ALA A 59 -6.13 7.72 6.58
CA ALA A 59 -6.85 6.63 7.20
C ALA A 59 -5.94 5.79 8.10
N TRP A 60 -4.74 5.46 7.62
CA TRP A 60 -3.77 4.69 8.37
C TRP A 60 -3.21 5.47 9.57
N GLY A 61 -2.80 6.71 9.36
CA GLY A 61 -2.31 7.61 10.42
C GLY A 61 -3.38 7.91 11.49
N SER A 62 -4.64 8.04 11.08
CA SER A 62 -5.77 8.20 12.01
C SER A 62 -5.99 6.99 12.89
N ARG A 63 -5.73 5.78 12.38
CA ARG A 63 -5.79 4.55 13.19
C ARG A 63 -4.62 4.42 14.16
N ILE A 64 -3.43 4.86 13.77
CA ILE A 64 -2.24 4.75 14.63
C ILE A 64 -2.27 5.80 15.74
N GLY A 65 -2.49 7.08 15.41
CA GLY A 65 -2.30 8.20 16.33
C GLY A 65 -3.52 9.11 16.48
N GLY A 66 -4.69 8.71 15.98
CA GLY A 66 -5.89 9.52 16.00
C GLY A 66 -5.96 10.55 14.87
N ASN A 67 -7.12 11.19 14.73
CA ASN A 67 -7.47 12.06 13.59
C ASN A 67 -6.45 13.18 13.33
N ARG A 68 -5.87 13.77 14.39
CA ARG A 68 -4.84 14.82 14.25
C ARG A 68 -3.60 14.33 13.52
N VAL A 69 -3.12 13.13 13.87
CA VAL A 69 -1.93 12.53 13.23
C VAL A 69 -2.23 12.18 11.79
N GLY A 70 -3.41 11.63 11.50
CA GLY A 70 -3.84 11.34 10.13
C GLY A 70 -3.87 12.58 9.25
N TRP A 71 -4.50 13.67 9.72
CA TRP A 71 -4.56 14.93 8.98
C TRP A 71 -3.17 15.52 8.75
N SER A 72 -2.34 15.60 9.80
CA SER A 72 -0.97 16.12 9.66
C SER A 72 -0.16 15.31 8.66
N ALA A 73 -0.22 13.98 8.70
CA ALA A 73 0.51 13.11 7.76
C ALA A 73 0.05 13.29 6.31
N ALA A 74 -1.27 13.35 6.08
CA ALA A 74 -1.81 13.55 4.74
C ALA A 74 -1.50 14.94 4.17
N ILE A 75 -1.56 15.98 5.01
CA ILE A 75 -1.21 17.36 4.63
C ILE A 75 0.28 17.44 4.28
N VAL A 76 1.17 16.90 5.13
CA VAL A 76 2.61 16.88 4.87
C VAL A 76 2.93 16.13 3.57
N PHE A 77 2.30 14.98 3.34
CA PHE A 77 2.46 14.23 2.10
C PHE A 77 2.03 15.02 0.87
N THR A 78 0.86 15.67 0.93
CA THR A 78 0.28 16.40 -0.21
C THR A 78 1.04 17.70 -0.50
N LEU A 79 1.54 18.38 0.53
CA LEU A 79 2.32 19.62 0.41
C LEU A 79 3.81 19.38 0.10
N SER A 80 4.26 18.13 0.15
CA SER A 80 5.62 17.79 -0.29
C SER A 80 5.79 18.14 -1.77
N LEU A 81 6.83 18.93 -2.08
CA LEU A 81 7.13 19.39 -3.43
C LEU A 81 7.20 18.23 -4.43
N GLN A 82 7.83 17.13 -4.02
CA GLN A 82 7.98 15.95 -4.87
C GLN A 82 6.61 15.31 -5.19
N THR A 83 5.72 15.21 -4.20
CA THR A 83 4.35 14.72 -4.42
C THR A 83 3.61 15.61 -5.40
N PHE A 84 3.69 16.93 -5.22
CA PHE A 84 3.00 17.89 -6.07
C PHE A 84 3.46 17.81 -7.53
N VAL A 85 4.78 17.72 -7.76
CA VAL A 85 5.36 17.58 -9.11
C VAL A 85 4.91 16.28 -9.76
N HIS A 86 5.04 15.15 -9.07
CA HIS A 86 4.70 13.85 -9.64
C HIS A 86 3.19 13.59 -9.76
N ALA A 87 2.34 14.26 -8.98
CA ALA A 87 0.89 14.20 -9.13
C ALA A 87 0.42 14.89 -10.42
N LYS A 88 1.15 15.92 -10.87
CA LYS A 88 0.86 16.67 -12.10
C LYS A 88 1.68 16.20 -13.30
N ALA A 89 2.79 15.49 -13.06
CA ALA A 89 3.51 14.80 -14.11
C ALA A 89 2.71 13.53 -14.47
N ALA A 90 2.38 13.36 -15.74
CA ALA A 90 1.69 12.18 -16.26
C ALA A 90 2.60 10.92 -16.20
N VAL A 91 2.89 10.47 -14.98
CA VAL A 91 3.95 9.51 -14.65
C VAL A 91 3.38 8.38 -13.78
N ALA A 92 3.90 7.17 -14.00
CA ALA A 92 3.52 5.93 -13.34
C ALA A 92 3.85 5.90 -11.83
N ASP A 93 4.73 6.79 -11.37
CA ASP A 93 5.33 6.73 -10.03
C ASP A 93 4.28 6.84 -8.91
N MET A 94 3.24 7.64 -9.10
CA MET A 94 2.18 7.80 -8.10
C MET A 94 1.36 6.52 -7.87
N TRP A 95 1.22 5.68 -8.89
CA TRP A 95 0.59 4.37 -8.74
C TRP A 95 1.44 3.43 -7.90
N LEU A 96 2.76 3.42 -8.15
CA LEU A 96 3.68 2.65 -7.32
C LEU A 96 3.59 3.09 -5.86
N VAL A 97 3.62 4.40 -5.59
CA VAL A 97 3.54 4.93 -4.23
C VAL A 97 2.24 4.48 -3.57
N LEU A 98 1.08 4.61 -4.23
CA LEU A 98 -0.20 4.16 -3.70
C LEU A 98 -0.16 2.69 -3.27
N PHE A 99 0.24 1.81 -4.17
CA PHE A 99 0.23 0.37 -3.88
C PHE A 99 1.28 -0.04 -2.86
N VAL A 100 2.47 0.58 -2.87
CA VAL A 100 3.49 0.37 -1.83
C VAL A 100 2.97 0.83 -0.47
N THR A 101 2.28 1.96 -0.38
CA THR A 101 1.67 2.44 0.87
C THR A 101 0.59 1.49 1.38
N LEU A 102 -0.29 1.02 0.49
CA LEU A 102 -1.33 0.04 0.85
C LEU A 102 -0.72 -1.30 1.31
N ALA A 103 0.34 -1.76 0.65
CA ALA A 103 1.05 -2.97 1.03
C ALA A 103 1.73 -2.81 2.40
N HIS A 104 2.36 -1.67 2.69
CA HIS A 104 2.93 -1.42 4.02
C HIS A 104 1.86 -1.34 5.10
N TRP A 105 0.73 -0.69 4.81
CA TRP A 105 -0.41 -0.67 5.72
C TRP A 105 -0.90 -2.09 6.01
N ALA A 106 -1.21 -2.87 4.97
CA ALA A 106 -1.64 -4.26 5.12
C ALA A 106 -0.63 -5.12 5.88
N GLY A 107 0.66 -4.98 5.57
CA GLY A 107 1.75 -5.69 6.23
C GLY A 107 1.83 -5.37 7.70
N CYS A 108 1.77 -4.09 8.08
CA CYS A 108 1.73 -3.67 9.48
C CYS A 108 0.53 -4.26 10.23
N GLU A 109 -0.66 -4.23 9.63
CA GLU A 109 -1.86 -4.82 10.24
C GLU A 109 -1.71 -6.34 10.45
N LEU A 110 -1.11 -7.06 9.50
CA LEU A 110 -0.80 -8.50 9.64
C LEU A 110 0.25 -8.81 10.71
N PHE A 111 1.26 -7.94 10.87
CA PHE A 111 2.25 -8.05 11.93
C PHE A 111 1.63 -7.90 13.31
N PHE A 112 0.66 -6.99 13.47
CA PHE A 112 0.01 -6.76 14.77
C PHE A 112 -1.19 -7.69 15.04
N ALA A 113 -1.74 -8.36 14.02
CA ALA A 113 -2.84 -9.31 14.18
C ALA A 113 -2.43 -10.55 14.98
N LYS A 114 -3.11 -10.82 16.11
CA LYS A 114 -2.91 -12.03 16.93
C LYS A 114 -3.48 -13.25 16.19
N LYS A 115 -2.91 -14.44 16.41
CA LYS A 115 -3.62 -15.69 16.07
C LYS A 115 -4.79 -15.86 17.06
N PRO A 116 -5.97 -16.31 16.62
CA PRO A 116 -6.99 -16.83 17.52
C PRO A 116 -6.39 -18.10 18.08
N GLY A 117 -5.72 -17.98 19.22
CA GLY A 117 -5.45 -19.13 20.06
C GLY A 117 -6.77 -19.60 20.67
N PRO A 118 -6.84 -20.84 21.16
CA PRO A 118 -7.94 -21.24 22.01
C PRO A 118 -8.03 -20.24 23.17
N GLU A 119 -9.24 -19.87 23.58
CA GLU A 119 -9.44 -19.12 24.82
C GLU A 119 -8.73 -19.89 25.94
N LEU A 120 -7.56 -19.39 26.35
CA LEU A 120 -6.87 -19.92 27.53
C LEU A 120 -7.65 -19.41 28.74
N PRO A 121 -7.91 -20.25 29.75
CA PRO A 121 -8.64 -19.84 30.94
C PRO A 121 -7.95 -18.65 31.59
N GLU A 122 -8.72 -17.74 32.18
CA GLU A 122 -8.23 -16.73 33.11
C GLU A 122 -7.46 -17.41 34.25
N SER A 123 -6.14 -17.52 34.11
CA SER A 123 -5.25 -17.86 35.22
C SER A 123 -3.91 -17.18 35.00
N ASP A 124 -3.79 -15.97 35.56
CA ASP A 124 -2.69 -15.43 36.37
C ASP A 124 -1.23 -15.91 36.19
N GLU A 125 -0.80 -16.29 34.99
CA GLU A 125 0.63 -16.43 34.69
C GLU A 125 1.11 -15.34 33.73
N VAL A 126 1.80 -14.37 34.36
CA VAL A 126 2.67 -13.37 33.76
C VAL A 126 3.82 -14.08 33.05
N VAL A 127 3.56 -14.60 31.85
CA VAL A 127 4.63 -15.04 30.93
C VAL A 127 5.01 -13.85 30.06
N GLU A 128 6.16 -13.27 30.38
CA GLU A 128 6.79 -12.14 29.72
C GLU A 128 6.92 -12.37 28.20
N ALA A 129 6.12 -11.64 27.42
CA ALA A 129 6.42 -11.41 26.02
C ALA A 129 7.46 -10.27 25.92
N PRO A 130 8.62 -10.47 25.24
CA PRO A 130 9.74 -9.56 25.33
C PRO A 130 9.46 -8.23 24.62
N VAL A 131 9.56 -7.15 25.39
CA VAL A 131 9.83 -5.75 25.00
C VAL A 131 8.78 -5.00 24.16
N LEU A 132 8.06 -5.61 23.22
CA LEU A 132 7.17 -4.86 22.30
C LEU A 132 5.80 -4.48 22.91
N ARG A 133 5.40 -5.11 24.02
CA ARG A 133 4.05 -5.00 24.59
C ARG A 133 3.77 -3.69 25.32
N ARG A 134 4.80 -2.95 25.74
CA ARG A 134 4.66 -1.70 26.53
C ARG A 134 4.41 -0.45 25.69
N SER A 135 4.62 -0.46 24.37
CA SER A 135 4.58 0.74 23.52
C SER A 135 3.47 0.77 22.46
N ILE A 136 2.49 -0.14 22.53
CA ILE A 136 1.37 -0.13 21.57
C ILE A 136 0.35 0.93 22.01
N ALA A 137 0.23 2.01 21.22
CA ALA A 137 -0.74 3.08 21.43
C ALA A 137 -2.17 2.50 21.58
N PRO A 138 -3.00 3.04 22.51
CA PRO A 138 -4.36 2.52 22.75
C PRO A 138 -5.24 2.44 21.49
N SER A 139 -5.06 3.38 20.56
CA SER A 139 -5.71 3.43 19.24
C SER A 139 -5.37 2.24 18.33
N LEU A 140 -4.13 1.74 18.41
CA LEU A 140 -3.71 0.55 17.67
C LEU A 140 -4.35 -0.73 18.25
N ARG A 141 -4.62 -0.77 19.57
CA ARG A 141 -5.23 -1.93 20.24
C ARG A 141 -6.65 -2.25 19.75
N ILE A 142 -7.49 -1.23 19.54
CA ILE A 142 -8.88 -1.40 19.05
C ILE A 142 -8.90 -1.86 17.58
N THR A 143 -7.91 -1.45 16.79
CA THR A 143 -7.79 -1.89 15.40
C THR A 143 -7.38 -3.36 15.33
N VAL A 144 -6.44 -3.78 16.19
CA VAL A 144 -6.02 -5.18 16.32
C VAL A 144 -7.19 -6.11 16.65
N THR A 145 -8.09 -5.72 17.57
CA THR A 145 -9.25 -6.56 17.94
C THR A 145 -10.26 -6.73 16.80
N LYS A 146 -10.43 -5.74 15.90
CA LYS A 146 -11.30 -5.87 14.72
C LYS A 146 -10.72 -6.83 13.66
N ILE A 147 -9.38 -6.91 13.57
CA ILE A 147 -8.65 -7.77 12.62
C ILE A 147 -8.58 -9.23 13.09
N GLU A 148 -8.79 -9.50 14.38
CA GLU A 148 -8.83 -10.88 14.90
C GLU A 148 -9.96 -11.72 14.29
N SER A 149 -11.00 -11.09 13.71
CA SER A 149 -11.98 -11.79 12.88
C SER A 149 -11.30 -12.49 11.69
N ALA A 150 -11.67 -13.75 11.41
CA ALA A 150 -11.08 -14.51 10.31
C ALA A 150 -11.20 -13.79 8.95
N GLY A 151 -12.31 -13.08 8.73
CA GLY A 151 -12.53 -12.26 7.54
C GLY A 151 -11.61 -11.03 7.44
N GLY A 152 -11.31 -10.37 8.56
CA GLY A 152 -10.41 -9.22 8.59
C GLY A 152 -8.98 -9.57 8.17
N ARG A 153 -8.48 -10.73 8.61
CA ARG A 153 -7.14 -11.21 8.20
C ARG A 153 -7.05 -11.60 6.74
N ILE A 154 -8.07 -12.28 6.20
CA ILE A 154 -8.14 -12.58 4.76
C ILE A 154 -8.15 -11.30 3.93
N PHE A 155 -8.91 -10.29 4.39
CA PHE A 155 -8.94 -8.99 3.73
C PHE A 155 -7.55 -8.32 3.72
N CYS A 156 -6.83 -8.29 4.84
CA CYS A 156 -5.47 -7.74 4.89
C CYS A 156 -4.49 -8.49 3.99
N TRP A 157 -4.58 -9.82 3.92
CA TRP A 157 -3.76 -10.63 3.02
C TRP A 157 -4.03 -10.35 1.55
N LEU A 158 -5.31 -10.31 1.16
CA LEU A 158 -5.71 -9.95 -0.20
C LEU A 158 -5.22 -8.54 -0.53
N MET A 159 -5.44 -7.57 0.36
CA MET A 159 -4.96 -6.21 0.17
C MET A 159 -3.44 -6.15 -0.01
N PHE A 160 -2.68 -6.90 0.77
CA PHE A 160 -1.22 -6.98 0.67
C PHE A 160 -0.76 -7.50 -0.69
N TYR A 161 -1.24 -8.68 -1.11
CA TYR A 161 -0.80 -9.30 -2.36
C TYR A 161 -1.33 -8.60 -3.61
N ILE A 162 -2.57 -8.11 -3.58
CA ILE A 162 -3.13 -7.33 -4.69
C ILE A 162 -2.33 -6.04 -4.87
N ALA A 163 -2.03 -5.34 -3.77
CA ALA A 163 -1.19 -4.16 -3.83
C ALA A 163 0.21 -4.49 -4.36
N LEU A 164 0.83 -5.60 -3.94
CA LEU A 164 2.14 -6.02 -4.45
C LEU A 164 2.11 -6.30 -5.97
N ALA A 165 1.06 -6.96 -6.45
CA ALA A 165 0.89 -7.27 -7.87
C ALA A 165 0.75 -5.99 -8.71
N PHE A 166 -0.06 -5.03 -8.26
CA PHE A 166 -0.20 -3.74 -8.95
C PHE A 166 1.05 -2.86 -8.83
N ALA A 167 1.76 -2.90 -7.71
CA ALA A 167 3.06 -2.22 -7.55
C ALA A 167 4.09 -2.78 -8.55
N PHE A 168 4.13 -4.10 -8.71
CA PHE A 168 4.97 -4.75 -9.71
C PHE A 168 4.57 -4.35 -11.13
N LEU A 169 3.27 -4.27 -11.41
CA LEU A 169 2.78 -3.81 -12.72
C LEU A 169 3.00 -2.30 -12.95
N ALA A 170 3.26 -1.51 -11.91
CA ALA A 170 3.54 -0.08 -12.03
C ALA A 170 5.01 0.22 -12.34
N LYS A 171 5.96 -0.51 -11.73
CA LYS A 171 7.39 -0.22 -11.86
C LYS A 171 8.32 -1.43 -11.79
N GLY A 172 7.78 -2.63 -12.01
CA GLY A 172 8.52 -3.88 -12.04
C GLY A 172 9.03 -4.31 -10.65
N PRO A 173 10.26 -4.85 -10.54
CA PRO A 173 10.78 -5.42 -9.29
C PRO A 173 10.81 -4.47 -8.09
N ILE A 174 10.88 -3.15 -8.32
CA ILE A 174 10.83 -2.14 -7.25
C ILE A 174 9.54 -2.27 -6.42
N GLY A 175 8.45 -2.76 -7.03
CA GLY A 175 7.20 -3.04 -6.35
C GLY A 175 7.30 -4.05 -5.20
N TRP A 176 8.37 -4.84 -5.12
CA TRP A 176 8.60 -5.81 -4.04
C TRP A 176 9.22 -5.22 -2.77
N ALA A 177 9.49 -3.92 -2.73
CA ALA A 177 10.03 -3.25 -1.53
C ALA A 177 9.26 -3.58 -0.23
N PRO A 178 7.91 -3.61 -0.18
CA PRO A 178 7.18 -4.00 1.03
C PRO A 178 7.48 -5.42 1.50
N LEU A 179 7.67 -6.37 0.56
CA LEU A 179 8.00 -7.75 0.87
C LEU A 179 9.42 -7.87 1.46
N LEU A 180 10.37 -7.09 0.95
CA LEU A 180 11.72 -7.00 1.51
C LEU A 180 11.70 -6.40 2.92
N THR A 181 10.89 -5.36 3.16
CA THR A 181 10.68 -4.81 4.50
C THR A 181 10.16 -5.89 5.44
N VAL A 182 9.12 -6.64 5.04
CA VAL A 182 8.57 -7.76 5.83
C VAL A 182 9.64 -8.80 6.14
N GLY A 183 10.38 -9.27 5.14
CA GLY A 183 11.45 -10.26 5.31
C GLY A 183 12.57 -9.77 6.23
N SER A 184 12.96 -8.50 6.09
CA SER A 184 13.98 -7.85 6.93
C SER A 184 13.51 -7.75 8.38
N THR A 185 12.24 -7.36 8.60
CA THR A 185 11.66 -7.32 9.95
C THR A 185 11.62 -8.70 10.60
N ILE A 186 11.25 -9.75 9.86
CA ILE A 186 11.28 -11.14 10.36
C ILE A 186 12.70 -11.55 10.74
N PHE A 187 13.68 -11.25 9.88
CA PHE A 187 15.08 -11.58 10.12
C PHE A 187 15.64 -10.87 11.36
N PHE A 188 15.38 -9.57 11.52
CA PHE A 188 15.87 -8.79 12.66
C PHE A 188 15.15 -9.07 13.98
N THR A 189 13.84 -9.35 13.95
CA THR A 189 13.09 -9.68 15.17
C THR A 189 13.36 -11.10 15.66
N GLY A 190 13.78 -12.01 14.78
CA GLY A 190 14.10 -13.40 15.13
C GLY A 190 12.89 -14.20 15.66
N ASP A 191 11.67 -13.66 15.57
CA ASP A 191 10.47 -14.25 16.16
C ASP A 191 9.87 -15.33 15.22
N PRO A 192 9.92 -16.63 15.59
CA PRO A 192 9.36 -17.71 14.78
C PRO A 192 7.85 -17.61 14.61
N GLN A 193 7.14 -16.91 15.51
CA GLN A 193 5.70 -16.72 15.42
C GLN A 193 5.33 -15.78 14.27
N VAL A 194 6.15 -14.75 14.03
CA VAL A 194 5.94 -13.79 12.94
C VAL A 194 6.18 -14.47 11.59
N ALA A 195 7.23 -15.29 11.48
CA ALA A 195 7.47 -16.08 10.27
C ALA A 195 6.32 -17.06 9.96
N LYS A 196 5.70 -17.66 11.00
CA LYS A 196 4.51 -18.53 10.87
C LYS A 196 3.21 -17.78 10.53
N ARG A 197 3.20 -16.44 10.50
CA ARG A 197 2.05 -15.64 10.06
C ARG A 197 2.08 -15.35 8.58
N PHE A 198 3.25 -15.47 7.93
CA PHE A 198 3.47 -15.22 6.50
C PHE A 198 3.74 -16.50 5.66
N LYS A 199 3.65 -17.69 6.28
CA LYS A 199 3.64 -19.00 5.62
C LYS A 199 2.19 -19.44 5.40
#